data_AF-A0A2V2YMZ3-F1
#
_entry.id   AF-A0A2V2YMZ3-F1
#
_cell.length_a   1.000
_cell.length_b   1.000
_cell.length_c   1.000
_cell.angle_alpha   90.00
_cell.angle_beta   90.00
_cell.angle_gamma   90.00
#
_symmetry.space_group_name_H-M   'P 1'
#
loop_
_entity.id
_entity.type
_entity.pdbx_description
1 polymer ?
#
loop_
_entity_poly.entity_id
_entity_poly.type
_entity_poly.pdbx_seq_one_letter_code
_entity_poly.pdbx_strand_id
1 'polypeptide(L)'
;MKKLKRSARLVEMTQYLLSRPHRLISLTAFADRYQSAKSSISEDLAIIKEVFEDEGIGELHTLAGAAGGVKFTPKIGLEASLETIQTVCRQLEQPERVLPGGYLFMTDMLGQPELLSELGRMFATAFAGREIDVIMTVETKGIPLAYATAACLNLPVVIVRRDNKVTEGSAVSINYVSGSNKRIQTMSLARRTLREGSRVLIIDDFMKAGGTIQGMMDLLGEFNAKVAGVGVFVESGELGTEERLLEDYVSLAKVTAVDLKSKQTMVIPGNFFK
;
A
#
# COMPACT_ATOMS: atom_id res chain seq x y z
N MET A 1 -14.98 -28.30 -20.61
CA MET A 1 -13.51 -28.07 -20.71
C MET A 1 -12.78 -29.38 -20.55
N LYS A 2 -11.64 -29.58 -21.24
CA LYS A 2 -10.81 -30.79 -21.14
C LYS A 2 -10.11 -30.85 -19.76
N LYS A 3 -10.03 -32.05 -19.16
CA LYS A 3 -9.25 -32.28 -17.93
C LYS A 3 -7.79 -31.86 -18.14
N LEU A 4 -7.29 -30.97 -17.29
CA LEU A 4 -5.90 -30.51 -17.37
C LEU A 4 -4.96 -31.58 -16.79
N LYS A 5 -3.76 -31.69 -17.39
CA LYS A 5 -2.63 -32.39 -16.77
C LYS A 5 -2.19 -31.61 -15.52
N ARG A 6 -1.59 -32.30 -14.54
CA ARG A 6 -1.13 -31.68 -13.28
C ARG A 6 -0.23 -30.46 -13.51
N SER A 7 0.76 -30.56 -14.40
CA SER A 7 1.66 -29.44 -14.72
C SER A 7 0.92 -28.19 -15.22
N ALA A 8 -0.02 -28.36 -16.17
CA ALA A 8 -0.83 -27.26 -16.66
C ALA A 8 -1.78 -26.69 -15.58
N ARG A 9 -2.30 -27.57 -14.71
CA ARG A 9 -3.17 -27.18 -13.60
C ARG A 9 -2.42 -26.35 -12.56
N LEU A 10 -1.18 -26.72 -12.22
CA LEU A 10 -0.32 -25.95 -11.32
C LEU A 10 -0.07 -24.54 -11.87
N VAL A 11 0.31 -24.41 -13.14
CA VAL A 11 0.55 -23.10 -13.78
C VAL A 11 -0.71 -22.22 -13.73
N GLU A 12 -1.88 -22.76 -14.10
CA GLU A 12 -3.12 -21.98 -14.07
C GLU A 12 -3.53 -21.63 -12.64
N MET A 13 -3.40 -22.55 -11.70
CA MET A 13 -3.80 -22.34 -10.31
C MET A 13 -2.91 -21.30 -9.62
N THR A 14 -1.60 -21.32 -9.87
CA THR A 14 -0.67 -20.28 -9.43
C THR A 14 -1.13 -18.92 -9.94
N GLN A 15 -1.40 -18.79 -11.24
CA GLN A 15 -1.85 -17.51 -11.80
C GLN A 15 -3.25 -17.10 -11.29
N TYR A 16 -4.13 -18.08 -11.05
CA TYR A 16 -5.47 -17.83 -10.55
C TYR A 16 -5.44 -17.23 -9.13
N LEU A 17 -4.53 -17.71 -8.29
CA LEU A 17 -4.29 -17.22 -6.93
C LEU A 17 -3.63 -15.84 -6.94
N LEU A 18 -2.54 -15.67 -7.71
CA LEU A 18 -1.81 -14.39 -7.79
C LEU A 18 -2.69 -13.23 -8.29
N SER A 19 -3.60 -13.51 -9.23
CA SER A 19 -4.54 -12.50 -9.74
C SER A 19 -5.74 -12.21 -8.83
N ARG A 20 -5.88 -12.91 -7.70
CA ARG A 20 -7.00 -12.78 -6.76
C ARG A 20 -6.52 -12.82 -5.30
N PRO A 21 -5.63 -11.90 -4.89
CA PRO A 21 -5.18 -11.87 -3.51
C PRO A 21 -6.36 -11.55 -2.57
N HIS A 22 -6.25 -12.01 -1.32
CA HIS A 22 -7.25 -11.87 -0.26
C HIS A 22 -8.65 -12.46 -0.55
N ARG A 23 -8.82 -13.19 -1.67
CA ARG A 23 -10.08 -13.86 -2.00
C ARG A 23 -10.09 -15.30 -1.51
N LEU A 24 -11.11 -15.67 -0.73
CA LEU A 24 -11.36 -17.07 -0.38
C LEU A 24 -11.90 -17.82 -1.60
N ILE A 25 -11.22 -18.89 -1.99
CA ILE A 25 -11.59 -19.77 -3.11
C ILE A 25 -11.82 -21.18 -2.57
N SER A 26 -13.01 -21.73 -2.76
CA SER A 26 -13.33 -23.07 -2.24
C SER A 26 -12.62 -24.16 -3.04
N LEU A 27 -12.29 -25.29 -2.38
CA LEU A 27 -11.73 -26.46 -3.08
C LEU A 27 -12.68 -27.01 -4.14
N THR A 28 -14.00 -26.89 -3.91
CA THR A 28 -15.02 -27.28 -4.89
C THR A 28 -14.89 -26.46 -6.16
N ALA A 29 -14.69 -25.13 -6.06
CA ALA A 29 -14.53 -24.28 -7.23
C ALA A 29 -13.33 -24.69 -8.09
N PHE A 30 -12.20 -25.06 -7.47
CA PHE A 30 -11.04 -25.58 -8.20
C PHE A 30 -11.27 -26.99 -8.77
N ALA A 31 -11.89 -27.88 -8.01
CA ALA A 31 -12.21 -29.23 -8.45
C ALA A 31 -13.08 -29.21 -9.72
N ASP A 32 -14.11 -28.36 -9.73
CA ASP A 32 -15.01 -28.17 -10.86
C ASP A 32 -14.29 -27.50 -12.04
N ARG A 33 -13.51 -26.45 -11.77
CA ARG A 33 -12.73 -25.73 -12.80
C ARG A 33 -11.78 -26.66 -13.57
N TYR A 34 -11.10 -27.56 -12.85
CA TYR A 34 -10.07 -28.43 -13.43
C TYR A 34 -10.54 -29.86 -13.68
N GLN A 35 -11.79 -30.18 -13.41
CA GLN A 35 -12.36 -31.53 -13.56
C GLN A 35 -11.48 -32.58 -12.84
N SER A 36 -11.14 -32.28 -11.59
CA SER A 36 -10.17 -33.03 -10.78
C SER A 36 -10.68 -33.24 -9.36
N ALA A 37 -10.30 -34.35 -8.73
CA ALA A 37 -10.72 -34.64 -7.36
C ALA A 37 -10.16 -33.61 -6.37
N LYS A 38 -10.90 -33.32 -5.29
CA LYS A 38 -10.47 -32.36 -4.24
C LYS A 38 -9.13 -32.75 -3.60
N SER A 39 -8.84 -34.06 -3.45
CA SER A 39 -7.55 -34.54 -2.96
C SER A 39 -6.39 -34.10 -3.86
N SER A 40 -6.53 -34.24 -5.18
CA SER A 40 -5.53 -33.78 -6.15
C SER A 40 -5.35 -32.25 -6.13
N ILE A 41 -6.44 -31.51 -5.89
CA ILE A 41 -6.36 -30.05 -5.72
C ILE A 41 -5.58 -29.70 -4.45
N SER A 42 -5.85 -30.38 -3.33
CA SER A 42 -5.11 -30.17 -2.08
C SER A 42 -3.62 -30.47 -2.21
N GLU A 43 -3.24 -31.54 -2.92
CA GLU A 43 -1.83 -31.85 -3.19
C GLU A 43 -1.15 -30.75 -4.01
N ASP A 44 -1.84 -30.19 -5.01
CA ASP A 44 -1.29 -29.10 -5.81
C ASP A 44 -1.19 -27.80 -5.01
N LEU A 45 -2.18 -27.50 -4.15
CA LEU A 45 -2.15 -26.35 -3.26
C LEU A 45 -1.03 -26.45 -2.22
N ALA A 46 -0.70 -27.66 -1.76
CA ALA A 46 0.44 -27.87 -0.87
C ALA A 46 1.76 -27.51 -1.56
N ILE A 47 1.95 -27.92 -2.82
CA ILE A 47 3.12 -27.53 -3.62
C ILE A 47 3.19 -26.02 -3.81
N ILE A 48 2.07 -25.38 -4.19
CA ILE A 48 2.03 -23.93 -4.39
C ILE A 48 2.33 -23.20 -3.09
N LYS A 49 1.79 -23.68 -1.97
CA LYS A 49 2.05 -23.10 -0.65
C LYS A 49 3.54 -23.12 -0.32
N GLU A 50 4.17 -24.28 -0.44
CA GLU A 50 5.60 -24.46 -0.20
C GLU A 50 6.43 -23.48 -1.03
N VAL A 51 6.19 -23.44 -2.35
CA VAL A 51 6.90 -22.51 -3.25
C VAL A 51 6.61 -21.04 -2.91
N PHE A 52 5.37 -20.68 -2.57
CA PHE A 52 5.03 -19.29 -2.26
C PHE A 52 5.69 -18.80 -0.98
N GLU A 53 5.79 -19.66 0.02
CA GLU A 53 6.38 -19.34 1.32
C GLU A 53 7.91 -19.31 1.22
N ASP A 54 8.53 -20.29 0.56
CA ASP A 54 9.99 -20.39 0.39
C ASP A 54 10.55 -19.24 -0.47
N GLU A 55 9.86 -18.87 -1.55
CA GLU A 55 10.28 -17.78 -2.43
C GLU A 55 9.82 -16.39 -1.94
N GLY A 56 9.18 -16.30 -0.77
CA GLY A 56 8.69 -15.04 -0.21
C GLY A 56 7.66 -14.31 -1.07
N ILE A 57 6.87 -15.07 -1.86
CA ILE A 57 5.78 -14.56 -2.71
C ILE A 57 4.57 -14.18 -1.85
N GLY A 58 4.29 -14.97 -0.81
CA GLY A 58 3.20 -14.74 0.13
C GLY A 58 2.76 -16.00 0.84
N GLU A 59 1.66 -15.91 1.57
CA GLU A 59 1.11 -17.01 2.36
C GLU A 59 -0.13 -17.58 1.70
N LEU A 60 -0.23 -18.91 1.65
CA LEU A 60 -1.43 -19.60 1.21
C LEU A 60 -2.13 -20.25 2.41
N HIS A 61 -3.17 -19.59 2.90
CA HIS A 61 -3.93 -20.06 4.06
C HIS A 61 -5.05 -21.00 3.64
N THR A 62 -5.12 -22.17 4.29
CA THR A 62 -6.23 -23.11 4.12
C THR A 62 -7.22 -22.95 5.27
N LEU A 63 -8.48 -22.71 4.94
CA LEU A 63 -9.59 -22.73 5.88
C LEU A 63 -10.32 -24.06 5.77
N ALA A 64 -10.42 -24.79 6.88
CA ALA A 64 -11.10 -26.08 6.95
C ALA A 64 -12.63 -25.94 6.94
N GLY A 65 -13.33 -27.03 6.59
CA GLY A 65 -14.80 -27.14 6.62
C GLY A 65 -15.48 -27.07 5.25
N ALA A 66 -16.80 -27.30 5.22
CA ALA A 66 -17.59 -27.40 3.98
C ALA A 66 -17.66 -26.08 3.18
N ALA A 67 -17.63 -24.94 3.88
CA ALA A 67 -17.50 -23.59 3.31
C ALA A 67 -16.04 -23.09 3.28
N GLY A 68 -15.08 -23.97 3.60
CA GLY A 68 -13.67 -23.69 3.61
C GLY A 68 -13.08 -23.52 2.20
N GLY A 69 -11.78 -23.27 2.15
CA GLY A 69 -11.10 -22.92 0.91
C GLY A 69 -9.64 -22.56 1.13
N VAL A 70 -9.07 -21.90 0.13
CA VAL A 70 -7.75 -21.28 0.24
C VAL A 70 -7.84 -19.79 0.01
N LYS A 71 -6.96 -19.05 0.68
CA LYS A 71 -6.79 -17.61 0.50
C LYS A 71 -5.31 -17.32 0.36
N PHE A 72 -4.94 -16.69 -0.75
CA PHE A 72 -3.59 -16.18 -0.96
C PHE A 72 -3.48 -14.77 -0.37
N THR A 73 -2.45 -14.53 0.43
CA THR A 73 -2.10 -13.24 1.02
C THR A 73 -0.70 -12.85 0.51
N PRO A 74 -0.57 -11.84 -0.36
CA PRO A 74 0.74 -11.36 -0.78
C PRO A 74 1.55 -10.92 0.44
N LYS A 75 2.79 -11.37 0.52
CA LYS A 75 3.79 -10.85 1.45
C LYS A 75 5.10 -10.62 0.72
N ILE A 76 5.98 -9.83 1.32
CA ILE A 76 7.36 -9.68 0.87
C ILE A 76 8.29 -9.92 2.05
N GLY A 77 9.39 -10.65 1.81
CA GLY A 77 10.40 -10.89 2.83
C GLY A 77 11.12 -9.61 3.25
N LEU A 78 11.56 -9.56 4.51
CA LEU A 78 12.24 -8.38 5.06
C LEU A 78 13.58 -8.12 4.35
N GLU A 79 14.33 -9.17 4.03
CA GLU A 79 15.63 -9.09 3.34
C GLU A 79 15.49 -8.48 1.95
N ALA A 80 14.64 -9.05 1.09
CA ALA A 80 14.34 -8.51 -0.23
C ALA A 80 13.81 -7.06 -0.15
N SER A 81 12.95 -6.78 0.84
CA SER A 81 12.44 -5.42 1.04
C SER A 81 13.56 -4.43 1.38
N LEU A 82 14.52 -4.86 2.20
CA LEU A 82 15.64 -4.04 2.63
C LEU A 82 16.59 -3.74 1.47
N GLU A 83 16.85 -4.71 0.58
CA GLU A 83 17.66 -4.50 -0.63
C GLU A 83 17.05 -3.44 -1.56
N THR A 84 15.74 -3.53 -1.83
CA THR A 84 15.00 -2.53 -2.59
C THR A 84 15.11 -1.15 -1.92
N ILE A 85 14.84 -1.06 -0.62
CA ILE A 85 14.85 0.22 0.08
C ILE A 85 16.26 0.81 0.20
N GLN A 86 17.30 0.00 0.35
CA GLN A 86 18.67 0.50 0.29
C GLN A 86 19.00 1.11 -1.08
N THR A 87 18.50 0.52 -2.16
CA THR A 87 18.63 1.08 -3.51
C THR A 87 17.87 2.39 -3.63
N VAL A 88 16.65 2.47 -3.10
CA VAL A 88 15.87 3.70 -3.02
C VAL A 88 16.61 4.79 -2.24
N CYS A 89 17.16 4.47 -1.06
CA CYS A 89 17.92 5.42 -0.25
C CYS A 89 19.11 5.99 -1.03
N ARG A 90 19.92 5.12 -1.65
CA ARG A 90 21.06 5.55 -2.49
C ARG A 90 20.63 6.47 -3.64
N GLN A 91 19.48 6.20 -4.26
CA GLN A 91 18.94 7.08 -5.29
C GLN A 91 18.51 8.43 -4.70
N LEU A 92 17.78 8.43 -3.59
CA LEU A 92 17.29 9.64 -2.92
C LEU A 92 18.42 10.55 -2.41
N GLU A 93 19.60 9.99 -2.11
CA GLU A 93 20.79 10.74 -1.69
C GLU A 93 21.51 11.48 -2.84
N GLN A 94 21.09 11.28 -4.10
CA GLN A 94 21.67 11.95 -5.26
C GLN A 94 21.45 13.49 -5.19
N PRO A 95 22.50 14.32 -5.33
CA PRO A 95 22.40 15.77 -5.19
C PRO A 95 21.39 16.44 -6.13
N GLU A 96 21.18 15.89 -7.33
CA GLU A 96 20.20 16.40 -8.30
C GLU A 96 18.74 16.29 -7.83
N ARG A 97 18.47 15.47 -6.80
CA ARG A 97 17.11 15.32 -6.25
C ARG A 97 16.76 16.39 -5.24
N VAL A 98 17.73 17.13 -4.71
CA VAL A 98 17.46 18.16 -3.69
C VAL A 98 16.77 19.36 -4.31
N LEU A 99 15.55 19.65 -3.84
CA LEU A 99 14.72 20.78 -4.25
C LEU A 99 14.68 21.85 -3.15
N PRO A 100 14.35 23.12 -3.50
CA PRO A 100 14.18 24.18 -2.52
C PRO A 100 13.18 23.82 -1.42
N GLY A 101 13.49 24.13 -0.15
CA GLY A 101 12.61 23.86 0.99
C GLY A 101 12.75 22.47 1.63
N GLY A 102 13.81 21.72 1.26
CA GLY A 102 14.12 20.41 1.82
C GLY A 102 13.29 19.28 1.20
N TYR A 103 12.72 19.48 0.01
CA TYR A 103 12.01 18.42 -0.72
C TYR A 103 12.97 17.62 -1.58
N LEU A 104 12.59 16.37 -1.86
CA LEU A 104 13.28 15.52 -2.82
C LEU A 104 12.43 15.32 -4.07
N PHE A 105 13.10 15.31 -5.21
CA PHE A 105 12.50 14.90 -6.47
C PHE A 105 12.38 13.37 -6.51
N MET A 106 11.14 12.89 -6.41
CA MET A 106 10.79 11.46 -6.39
C MET A 106 9.83 11.07 -7.52
N THR A 107 9.50 12.01 -8.41
CA THR A 107 8.45 11.81 -9.43
C THR A 107 8.82 10.70 -10.41
N ASP A 108 10.10 10.58 -10.77
CA ASP A 108 10.64 9.51 -11.60
C ASP A 108 10.51 8.14 -10.94
N MET A 109 10.78 8.05 -9.63
CA MET A 109 10.66 6.82 -8.86
C MET A 109 9.19 6.39 -8.71
N LEU A 110 8.31 7.33 -8.36
CA LEU A 110 6.86 7.10 -8.27
C LEU A 110 6.20 6.85 -9.64
N GLY A 111 6.94 6.99 -10.74
CA GLY A 111 6.52 6.62 -12.09
C GLY A 111 6.97 5.23 -12.53
N GLN A 112 7.79 4.52 -11.74
CA GLN A 112 8.34 3.20 -12.10
C GLN A 112 7.43 2.07 -11.60
N PRO A 113 6.77 1.30 -12.49
CA PRO A 113 5.82 0.27 -12.09
C PRO A 113 6.45 -0.86 -11.26
N GLU A 114 7.70 -1.24 -11.55
CA GLU A 114 8.43 -2.27 -10.82
C GLU A 114 8.63 -1.85 -9.36
N LEU A 115 9.18 -0.65 -9.13
CA LEU A 115 9.34 -0.09 -7.79
C LEU A 115 7.99 0.04 -7.08
N LEU A 116 6.96 0.60 -7.73
CA LEU A 116 5.64 0.74 -7.13
C LEU A 116 5.04 -0.60 -6.70
N SER A 117 5.23 -1.66 -7.50
CA SER A 117 4.79 -3.02 -7.16
C SER A 117 5.45 -3.51 -5.88
N GLU A 118 6.76 -3.31 -5.74
CA GLU A 118 7.50 -3.68 -4.53
C GLU A 118 7.08 -2.87 -3.32
N LEU A 119 6.97 -1.54 -3.43
CA LEU A 119 6.51 -0.67 -2.35
C LEU A 119 5.07 -1.01 -1.93
N GLY A 120 4.19 -1.29 -2.90
CA GLY A 120 2.82 -1.73 -2.66
C GLY A 120 2.75 -3.06 -1.90
N ARG A 121 3.62 -4.02 -2.22
CA ARG A 121 3.76 -5.28 -1.49
C ARG A 121 4.29 -5.07 -0.06
N MET A 122 5.23 -4.14 0.14
CA MET A 122 5.72 -3.80 1.49
C MET A 122 4.59 -3.24 2.37
N PHE A 123 3.81 -2.28 1.86
CA PHE A 123 2.65 -1.77 2.61
C PHE A 123 1.58 -2.83 2.83
N ALA A 124 1.26 -3.63 1.82
CA ALA A 124 0.31 -4.73 1.99
C ALA A 124 0.78 -5.72 3.07
N THR A 125 2.09 -6.01 3.13
CA THR A 125 2.70 -6.86 4.17
C THR A 125 2.59 -6.22 5.55
N ALA A 126 2.95 -4.94 5.69
CA ALA A 126 2.87 -4.20 6.94
C ALA A 126 1.44 -4.18 7.52
N PHE A 127 0.44 -4.19 6.65
CA PHE A 127 -0.97 -4.06 7.02
C PHE A 127 -1.82 -5.32 6.83
N ALA A 128 -1.22 -6.47 6.45
CA ALA A 128 -1.96 -7.70 6.12
C ALA A 128 -2.84 -8.24 7.25
N GLY A 129 -2.50 -7.94 8.51
CA GLY A 129 -3.25 -8.34 9.70
C GLY A 129 -4.32 -7.32 10.14
N ARG A 130 -4.41 -6.16 9.48
CA ARG A 130 -5.40 -5.13 9.81
C ARG A 130 -6.65 -5.32 8.96
N GLU A 131 -7.81 -5.01 9.54
CA GLU A 131 -9.05 -5.00 8.77
C GLU A 131 -9.19 -3.66 8.04
N ILE A 132 -9.19 -3.69 6.72
CA ILE A 132 -9.20 -2.51 5.86
C ILE A 132 -10.26 -2.71 4.78
N ASP A 133 -11.07 -1.68 4.56
CA ASP A 133 -12.13 -1.68 3.55
C ASP A 133 -11.76 -0.89 2.30
N VAL A 134 -10.85 0.08 2.43
CA VAL A 134 -10.50 1.02 1.36
C VAL A 134 -9.13 1.66 1.59
N ILE A 135 -8.42 1.92 0.49
CA ILE A 135 -7.18 2.72 0.50
C ILE A 135 -7.54 4.17 0.19
N MET A 136 -7.00 5.12 0.95
CA MET A 136 -7.16 6.55 0.73
C MET A 136 -5.82 7.21 0.46
N THR A 137 -5.79 8.15 -0.48
CA THR A 137 -4.65 9.04 -0.70
C THR A 137 -5.14 10.41 -1.13
N VAL A 138 -4.27 11.41 -1.13
CA VAL A 138 -4.54 12.73 -1.69
C VAL A 138 -3.85 12.87 -3.05
N GLU A 139 -4.47 13.60 -3.97
CA GLU A 139 -3.83 13.85 -5.25
C GLU A 139 -2.52 14.67 -5.11
N THR A 140 -1.51 14.44 -5.95
CA THR A 140 -1.50 13.53 -7.12
C THR A 140 -0.47 12.41 -7.01
N LYS A 141 0.67 12.68 -6.35
CA LYS A 141 1.86 11.82 -6.38
C LYS A 141 1.69 10.49 -5.66
N GLY A 142 0.88 10.45 -4.60
CA GLY A 142 0.56 9.22 -3.85
C GLY A 142 -0.37 8.25 -4.60
N ILE A 143 -1.04 8.68 -5.68
CA ILE A 143 -2.05 7.85 -6.39
C ILE A 143 -1.48 6.53 -6.90
N PRO A 144 -0.35 6.48 -7.65
CA PRO A 144 0.17 5.21 -8.16
C PRO A 144 0.53 4.23 -7.03
N LEU A 145 1.07 4.74 -5.93
CA LEU A 145 1.45 3.96 -4.76
C LEU A 145 0.23 3.41 -4.01
N ALA A 146 -0.83 4.22 -3.88
CA ALA A 146 -2.10 3.79 -3.33
C ALA A 146 -2.71 2.65 -4.15
N TYR A 147 -2.70 2.76 -5.48
CA TYR A 147 -3.18 1.69 -6.37
C TYR A 147 -2.33 0.43 -6.30
N ALA A 148 -1.00 0.54 -6.23
CA ALA A 148 -0.12 -0.62 -6.08
C ALA A 148 -0.38 -1.37 -4.77
N THR A 149 -0.58 -0.63 -3.67
CA THR A 149 -0.96 -1.19 -2.37
C THR A 149 -2.34 -1.84 -2.42
N ALA A 150 -3.31 -1.16 -3.02
CA ALA A 150 -4.68 -1.65 -3.13
C ALA A 150 -4.81 -2.90 -4.02
N ALA A 151 -3.99 -3.01 -5.07
CA ALA A 151 -3.93 -4.20 -5.91
C ALA A 151 -3.45 -5.43 -5.13
N CYS A 152 -2.47 -5.25 -4.23
CA CYS A 152 -1.98 -6.31 -3.35
C CYS A 152 -3.02 -6.70 -2.30
N LEU A 153 -3.71 -5.73 -1.69
CA LEU A 153 -4.74 -5.98 -0.67
C LEU A 153 -6.10 -6.36 -1.26
N ASN A 154 -6.28 -6.24 -2.58
CA ASN A 154 -7.54 -6.39 -3.30
C ASN A 154 -8.67 -5.47 -2.74
N LEU A 155 -8.36 -4.18 -2.60
CA LEU A 155 -9.26 -3.17 -2.05
C LEU A 155 -9.52 -2.02 -3.04
N PRO A 156 -10.64 -1.29 -2.91
CA PRO A 156 -10.87 -0.06 -3.67
C PRO A 156 -9.94 1.07 -3.22
N VAL A 157 -9.74 2.06 -4.11
CA VAL A 157 -9.00 3.29 -3.84
C VAL A 157 -9.94 4.49 -3.87
N VAL A 158 -9.78 5.39 -2.90
CA VAL A 158 -10.42 6.69 -2.82
C VAL A 158 -9.36 7.78 -2.89
N ILE A 159 -9.62 8.78 -3.74
CA ILE A 159 -8.70 9.90 -3.96
C ILE A 159 -9.34 11.17 -3.42
N VAL A 160 -8.69 11.74 -2.40
CA VAL A 160 -9.02 13.05 -1.86
C VAL A 160 -8.51 14.12 -2.82
N ARG A 161 -9.36 15.11 -3.11
CA ARG A 161 -9.07 16.23 -4.02
C ARG A 161 -8.62 17.45 -3.24
N ARG A 162 -7.76 18.27 -3.82
CA ARG A 162 -7.38 19.59 -3.26
C ARG A 162 -8.43 20.66 -3.57
N ASP A 163 -9.19 20.46 -4.64
CA ASP A 163 -10.29 21.33 -5.04
C ASP A 163 -11.56 20.51 -5.32
N ASN A 164 -12.73 21.02 -4.91
CA ASN A 164 -13.99 20.37 -5.19
C ASN A 164 -14.33 20.47 -6.69
N LYS A 165 -14.73 19.35 -7.30
CA LYS A 165 -15.26 19.34 -8.68
C LYS A 165 -16.77 19.15 -8.65
N VAL A 166 -17.49 20.10 -9.26
CA VAL A 166 -18.96 20.08 -9.37
C VAL A 166 -19.48 18.75 -9.95
N THR A 167 -18.71 18.10 -10.82
CA THR A 167 -19.02 16.80 -11.43
C THR A 167 -19.12 15.65 -10.42
N GLU A 168 -18.59 15.80 -9.21
CA GLU A 168 -18.57 14.75 -8.18
C GLU A 168 -19.78 14.82 -7.22
N GLY A 169 -20.57 15.89 -7.26
CA GLY A 169 -21.80 16.06 -6.46
C GLY A 169 -21.55 16.67 -5.08
N SER A 170 -22.34 16.27 -4.08
CA SER A 170 -22.16 16.74 -2.70
C SER A 170 -20.84 16.26 -2.13
N ALA A 171 -20.04 17.19 -1.61
CA ALA A 171 -18.72 16.93 -1.05
C ALA A 171 -18.62 17.44 0.38
N VAL A 172 -17.78 16.77 1.16
CA VAL A 172 -17.25 17.27 2.42
C VAL A 172 -15.92 17.93 2.10
N SER A 173 -15.70 19.12 2.66
CA SER A 173 -14.45 19.84 2.54
C SER A 173 -13.95 20.23 3.92
N ILE A 174 -12.64 20.12 4.13
CA ILE A 174 -11.97 20.58 5.34
C ILE A 174 -10.78 21.46 4.97
N ASN A 175 -10.33 22.26 5.92
CA ASN A 175 -9.11 23.05 5.80
C ASN A 175 -8.01 22.43 6.66
N TYR A 176 -6.80 22.35 6.12
CA TYR A 176 -5.64 21.79 6.80
C TYR A 176 -4.40 22.64 6.52
N VAL A 177 -3.38 22.51 7.38
CA VAL A 177 -2.10 23.19 7.15
C VAL A 177 -1.16 22.20 6.47
N SER A 178 -0.81 22.48 5.21
CA SER A 178 0.19 21.66 4.51
C SER A 178 1.57 21.90 5.10
N GLY A 179 2.24 20.82 5.50
CA GLY A 179 3.64 20.86 5.93
C GLY A 179 4.58 21.43 4.87
N SER A 180 4.17 21.40 3.59
CA SER A 180 5.04 21.83 2.50
C SER A 180 5.15 23.35 2.37
N ASN A 181 4.01 24.03 2.47
CA ASN A 181 3.91 25.46 2.19
C ASN A 181 3.55 26.30 3.43
N LYS A 182 3.31 25.66 4.59
CA LYS A 182 2.77 26.29 5.82
C LYS A 182 1.57 27.20 5.56
N ARG A 183 0.77 26.86 4.54
CA ARG A 183 -0.44 27.57 4.12
C ARG A 183 -1.64 26.68 4.38
N ILE A 184 -2.76 27.33 4.68
CA ILE A 184 -4.06 26.67 4.72
C ILE A 184 -4.39 26.21 3.30
N GLN A 185 -4.66 24.92 3.17
CA GLN A 185 -5.16 24.28 1.97
C GLN A 185 -6.51 23.65 2.29
N THR A 186 -7.32 23.47 1.27
CA THR A 186 -8.57 22.74 1.37
C THR A 186 -8.36 21.34 0.80
N MET A 187 -9.03 20.36 1.37
CA MET A 187 -9.20 19.06 0.73
C MET A 187 -10.65 18.65 0.79
N SER A 188 -11.09 17.87 -0.20
CA SER A 188 -12.49 17.51 -0.36
C SER A 188 -12.66 16.08 -0.85
N LEU A 189 -13.78 15.48 -0.45
CA LEU A 189 -14.19 14.16 -0.88
C LEU A 189 -15.71 14.11 -1.07
N ALA A 190 -16.16 13.57 -2.19
CA ALA A 190 -17.59 13.40 -2.44
C ALA A 190 -18.21 12.39 -1.46
N ARG A 191 -19.39 12.72 -0.92
CA ARG A 191 -20.08 11.92 0.12
C ARG A 191 -20.37 10.48 -0.32
N ARG A 192 -20.54 10.25 -1.62
CA ARG A 192 -20.82 8.93 -2.21
C ARG A 192 -19.58 8.05 -2.41
N THR A 193 -18.39 8.61 -2.24
CA THR A 193 -17.12 7.93 -2.57
C THR A 193 -16.63 7.03 -1.44
N LEU A 194 -17.04 7.33 -0.20
CA LEU A 194 -16.67 6.56 0.99
C LEU A 194 -17.92 6.16 1.76
N ARG A 195 -18.02 4.89 2.13
CA ARG A 195 -19.13 4.41 2.97
C ARG A 195 -18.89 4.81 4.42
N GLU A 196 -19.95 5.18 5.11
CA GLU A 196 -19.89 5.48 6.54
C GLU A 196 -19.33 4.30 7.35
N GLY A 197 -18.50 4.58 8.35
CA GLY A 197 -17.90 3.54 9.21
C GLY A 197 -16.75 2.74 8.60
N SER A 198 -16.34 3.04 7.36
CA SER A 198 -15.28 2.30 6.66
C SER A 198 -13.93 2.39 7.40
N ARG A 199 -13.17 1.30 7.37
CA ARG A 199 -11.79 1.24 7.88
C ARG A 199 -10.82 1.58 6.75
N VAL A 200 -10.07 2.66 6.91
CA VAL A 200 -9.33 3.30 5.82
C VAL A 200 -7.83 3.21 6.09
N LEU A 201 -7.09 2.65 5.14
CA LEU A 201 -5.63 2.73 5.12
C LEU A 201 -5.21 3.94 4.28
N ILE A 202 -4.54 4.90 4.91
CA ILE A 202 -4.02 6.09 4.23
C ILE A 202 -2.64 5.75 3.67
N ILE A 203 -2.41 6.07 2.39
CA ILE A 203 -1.12 5.95 1.71
C ILE A 203 -0.70 7.30 1.13
N ASP A 204 0.50 7.77 1.43
CA ASP A 204 1.03 9.05 0.93
C ASP A 204 2.49 8.93 0.46
N ASP A 205 2.92 9.81 -0.44
CA ASP A 205 4.28 9.74 -1.00
C ASP A 205 5.33 10.36 -0.08
N PHE A 206 5.01 11.48 0.57
CA PHE A 206 5.97 12.22 1.40
C PHE A 206 5.33 12.82 2.63
N MET A 207 5.85 12.47 3.81
CA MET A 207 5.41 13.06 5.07
C MET A 207 6.46 13.98 5.67
N LYS A 208 6.14 15.28 5.75
CA LYS A 208 6.95 16.26 6.50
C LYS A 208 6.50 16.36 7.97
N ALA A 209 5.55 17.25 8.27
CA ALA A 209 4.98 17.41 9.61
C ALA A 209 3.74 16.51 9.87
N GLY A 210 3.20 15.88 8.83
CA GLY A 210 1.98 15.06 8.92
C GLY A 210 0.67 15.83 8.70
N GLY A 211 0.69 17.15 8.48
CA GLY A 211 -0.54 17.95 8.35
C GLY A 211 -1.50 17.52 7.23
N THR A 212 -0.97 17.00 6.11
CA THR A 212 -1.80 16.42 5.04
C THR A 212 -2.53 15.17 5.50
N ILE A 213 -1.83 14.29 6.21
CA ILE A 213 -2.41 13.05 6.73
C ILE A 213 -3.42 13.37 7.83
N GLN A 214 -3.09 14.30 8.74
CA GLN A 214 -4.04 14.79 9.74
C GLN A 214 -5.31 15.34 9.09
N GLY A 215 -5.18 16.15 8.02
CA GLY A 215 -6.33 16.58 7.25
C GLY A 215 -7.14 15.40 6.70
N MET A 216 -6.50 14.38 6.12
CA MET A 216 -7.24 13.18 5.68
C MET A 216 -7.96 12.49 6.85
N MET A 217 -7.37 12.43 8.04
CA MET A 217 -8.01 11.87 9.24
C MET A 217 -9.21 12.70 9.70
N ASP A 218 -9.09 14.02 9.72
CA ASP A 218 -10.18 14.94 10.07
C ASP A 218 -11.33 14.80 9.06
N LEU A 219 -11.00 14.70 7.76
CA LEU A 219 -11.96 14.45 6.69
C LEU A 219 -12.67 13.11 6.88
N LEU A 220 -11.97 12.05 7.31
CA LEU A 220 -12.57 10.75 7.63
C LEU A 220 -13.56 10.82 8.81
N GLY A 221 -13.31 11.71 9.78
CA GLY A 221 -14.23 11.99 10.89
C GLY A 221 -15.63 12.38 10.42
N GLU A 222 -15.72 13.18 9.35
CA GLU A 222 -16.99 13.61 8.73
C GLU A 222 -17.78 12.47 8.06
N PHE A 223 -17.15 11.31 7.84
CA PHE A 223 -17.75 10.08 7.32
C PHE A 223 -17.93 9.01 8.41
N ASN A 224 -17.71 9.36 9.69
CA ASN A 224 -17.63 8.38 10.80
C ASN A 224 -16.68 7.20 10.48
N ALA A 225 -15.69 7.41 9.62
CA ALA A 225 -14.76 6.40 9.18
C ALA A 225 -13.59 6.29 10.15
N LYS A 226 -12.91 5.13 10.14
CA LYS A 226 -11.83 4.83 11.07
C LYS A 226 -10.51 4.72 10.31
N VAL A 227 -9.45 5.30 10.87
CA VAL A 227 -8.09 5.12 10.34
C VAL A 227 -7.60 3.74 10.77
N ALA A 228 -7.44 2.84 9.80
CA ALA A 228 -6.91 1.50 10.02
C ALA A 228 -5.37 1.49 10.05
N GLY A 229 -4.73 2.47 9.43
CA GLY A 229 -3.28 2.64 9.41
C GLY A 229 -2.87 3.76 8.47
N VAL A 230 -1.60 4.14 8.54
CA VAL A 230 -0.98 5.16 7.69
C VAL A 230 0.34 4.61 7.17
N GLY A 231 0.52 4.57 5.85
CA GLY A 231 1.76 4.21 5.18
C GLY A 231 2.30 5.39 4.38
N VAL A 232 3.59 5.71 4.53
CA VAL A 232 4.25 6.79 3.80
C VAL A 232 5.51 6.28 3.12
N PHE A 233 5.73 6.63 1.86
CA PHE A 233 6.94 6.17 1.16
C PHE A 233 8.18 6.77 1.80
N VAL A 234 8.21 8.10 1.96
CA VAL A 234 9.34 8.80 2.58
C VAL A 234 8.84 9.72 3.69
N GLU A 235 9.46 9.63 4.87
CA GLU A 235 9.25 10.59 5.96
C GLU A 235 10.44 11.57 6.10
N SER A 236 10.16 12.78 6.59
CA SER A 236 11.17 13.75 7.00
C SER A 236 11.53 13.57 8.47
N GLY A 237 12.83 13.48 8.75
CA GLY A 237 13.43 13.46 10.07
C GLY A 237 13.93 14.83 10.56
N GLU A 238 13.78 15.90 9.78
CA GLU A 238 14.26 17.24 10.15
C GLU A 238 13.45 17.90 11.27
N LEU A 239 12.19 17.48 11.43
CA LEU A 239 11.32 17.98 12.50
C LEU A 239 11.54 17.16 13.77
N GLY A 240 11.64 17.84 14.90
CA GLY A 240 11.64 17.19 16.21
C GLY A 240 10.34 16.42 16.43
N THR A 241 10.38 15.37 17.26
CA THR A 241 9.21 14.52 17.52
C THR A 241 8.00 15.30 18.00
N GLU A 242 8.21 16.40 18.75
CA GLU A 242 7.16 17.29 19.25
C GLU A 242 6.42 18.08 18.17
N GLU A 243 7.03 18.27 17.00
CA GLU A 243 6.42 18.98 15.86
C GLU A 243 5.66 18.04 14.91
N ARG A 244 5.70 16.72 15.17
CA ARG A 244 4.98 15.72 14.39
C ARG A 244 3.55 15.59 14.88
N LEU A 245 2.62 15.56 13.93
CA LEU A 245 1.18 15.42 14.22
C LEU A 245 0.72 13.95 14.33
N LEU A 246 1.61 12.99 14.07
CA LEU A 246 1.30 11.57 13.95
C LEU A 246 2.41 10.72 14.57
N GLU A 247 2.00 9.71 15.35
CA GLU A 247 2.91 8.76 16.02
C GLU A 247 2.81 7.32 15.44
N ASP A 248 1.60 6.85 15.10
CA ASP A 248 1.38 5.51 14.53
C ASP A 248 1.29 5.56 13.00
N TYR A 249 2.41 5.33 12.33
CA TYR A 249 2.52 5.20 10.88
C TYR A 249 3.68 4.30 10.49
N VAL A 250 3.65 3.79 9.26
CA VAL A 250 4.72 2.99 8.64
C VAL A 250 5.41 3.84 7.57
N SER A 251 6.73 4.00 7.66
CA SER A 251 7.58 4.63 6.65
C SER A 251 8.53 3.62 6.03
N LEU A 252 8.74 3.72 4.70
CA LEU A 252 9.69 2.84 4.00
C LEU A 252 11.10 3.45 3.96
N ALA A 253 11.22 4.76 3.81
CA ALA A 253 12.49 5.49 3.93
C ALA A 253 12.33 6.75 4.79
N LYS A 254 13.44 7.19 5.39
CA LYS A 254 13.52 8.38 6.25
C LYS A 254 14.68 9.25 5.83
N VAL A 255 14.37 10.51 5.51
CA VAL A 255 15.38 11.55 5.29
C VAL A 255 15.81 12.10 6.64
N THR A 256 17.06 11.88 7.06
CA THR A 256 17.54 12.31 8.38
C THR A 256 18.15 13.71 8.37
N ALA A 257 18.72 14.13 7.24
CA ALA A 257 19.30 15.46 7.08
C ALA A 257 19.27 15.89 5.61
N VAL A 258 18.99 17.17 5.35
CA VAL A 258 19.17 17.82 4.04
C VAL A 258 20.04 19.07 4.22
N ASP A 259 21.26 19.05 3.71
CA ASP A 259 22.09 20.24 3.59
C ASP A 259 21.82 20.93 2.25
N LEU A 260 21.03 22.00 2.29
CA LEU A 260 20.68 22.78 1.11
C LEU A 260 21.88 23.50 0.47
N LYS A 261 22.97 23.75 1.22
CA LYS A 261 24.17 24.42 0.69
C LYS A 261 25.05 23.46 -0.09
N SER A 262 25.30 22.28 0.48
CA SER A 262 26.10 21.23 -0.18
C SER A 262 25.27 20.32 -1.09
N LYS A 263 23.94 20.43 -1.04
CA LYS A 263 22.98 19.51 -1.67
C LYS A 263 23.17 18.05 -1.23
N GLN A 264 23.71 17.84 -0.04
CA GLN A 264 23.85 16.50 0.53
C GLN A 264 22.58 16.13 1.28
N THR A 265 22.12 14.91 1.06
CA THR A 265 20.99 14.34 1.81
C THR A 265 21.45 13.03 2.42
N MET A 266 20.97 12.74 3.62
CA MET A 266 21.14 11.43 4.23
C MET A 266 19.78 10.73 4.32
N VAL A 267 19.69 9.52 3.78
CA VAL A 267 18.45 8.75 3.74
C VAL A 267 18.72 7.34 4.27
N ILE A 268 17.91 6.93 5.24
CA ILE A 268 18.00 5.61 5.86
C ILE A 268 16.67 4.84 5.67
N PRO A 269 16.67 3.51 5.81
CA PRO A 269 15.43 2.75 5.89
C PRO A 269 14.50 3.29 6.98
N GLY A 270 13.20 3.31 6.68
CA GLY A 270 12.16 3.82 7.58
C GLY A 270 11.85 2.87 8.73
N ASN A 271 10.74 3.14 9.44
CA ASN A 271 10.36 2.35 10.61
C ASN A 271 9.73 0.98 10.27
N PHE A 272 9.43 0.70 9.00
CA PHE A 272 9.01 -0.64 8.55
C PHE A 272 10.03 -1.74 8.90
N PHE A 273 11.31 -1.38 9.01
CA PHE A 273 12.42 -2.31 9.26
C PHE A 273 12.86 -2.41 10.73
N LYS A 274 12.06 -1.87 11.66
CA LYS A 274 12.38 -1.79 13.09
C LYS A 274 11.58 -2.77 13.93
#